data_AF-A0A9P0QLH8-F1
#
_entry.id   AF-A0A9P0QLH8-F1
#
_cell.length_a   1.000
_cell.length_b   1.000
_cell.length_c   1.000
_cell.angle_alpha   90.00
_cell.angle_beta   90.00
_cell.angle_gamma   90.00
#
_symmetry.space_group_name_H-M   'P 1'
#
loop_
_entity.id
_entity.type
_entity.pdbx_description
1 polymer ?
#
loop_
_entity_poly.entity_id
_entity_poly.type
_entity_poly.pdbx_seq_one_letter_code
_entity_poly.pdbx_strand_id
1 'polypeptide(L)'
;MSKNQSQDLEAANTTNSNRVSFHGEEDEQITSIISRIQEERDGISDEEDAEEFIRKYGEIDFKFIKRPKEAVWFIKPQALNYFKDGILYRTRGERTSTKTELVLDLMYVGIIANLAGDASENAGGAALLKYILLFIPAWTVWADIKDATNFYYNGDLSQKLYIIWILSLLTLFANSHGEVLESREGAAYTIVPYILCRMSLAIGLLFYSFYTPEHRPQQRLYACFITFTCCLWIAVIFISTKAKIGLSIAIMVLEHTLCIAVFHPYTKKLLKLRMSTALNIEHEVERFATFVTIAIGEFLYKAVASSGLGAGFSDKFARGIFLIIIAYTLFWIHGNGSTCKSATHAFRRNANIGALWVYIHLPLIASLVLAADAGGDITLSDNTRLARPTSHSENIESGGFEHARRADSDSTEEEPNMYALSFFFTGSLCVALFSLTVLGLLDKSRDPKDMFLIPRFWRVFMRLPTGIIIVCLSIAELNSTVLMGIITALLILLLVFESFTSTPKNCLNSPK
;
A
#
# COMPACT_ATOMS: atom_id res chain seq x y z
N MET A 1 -72.56 43.34 -24.35
CA MET A 1 -72.61 44.27 -25.51
C MET A 1 -71.20 44.83 -25.67
N SER A 2 -70.67 44.87 -26.90
CA SER A 2 -69.24 45.02 -27.30
C SER A 2 -68.48 43.68 -27.29
N LYS A 3 -68.10 42.99 -28.38
CA LYS A 3 -67.86 43.32 -29.81
C LYS A 3 -66.88 44.48 -30.07
N ASN A 4 -65.58 44.18 -30.01
CA ASN A 4 -64.55 44.54 -31.01
C ASN A 4 -63.14 44.52 -30.38
N GLN A 5 -62.48 43.35 -30.35
CA GLN A 5 -61.03 43.30 -30.12
C GLN A 5 -60.36 42.00 -30.61
N SER A 6 -60.87 41.42 -31.70
CA SER A 6 -60.44 40.09 -32.19
C SER A 6 -60.09 40.08 -33.68
N GLN A 7 -59.41 41.10 -34.19
CA GLN A 7 -58.93 41.08 -35.58
C GLN A 7 -57.47 41.56 -35.81
N ASP A 8 -56.75 42.05 -34.79
CA ASP A 8 -55.35 42.49 -34.97
C ASP A 8 -54.29 41.53 -34.40
N LEU A 9 -54.67 40.33 -33.98
CA LEU A 9 -53.75 39.33 -33.38
C LEU A 9 -53.40 38.15 -34.32
N GLU A 10 -53.98 38.08 -35.51
CA GLU A 10 -53.80 36.93 -36.41
C GLU A 10 -52.67 37.09 -37.45
N ALA A 11 -52.09 38.30 -37.58
CA ALA A 11 -50.99 38.56 -38.52
C ALA A 11 -49.58 38.47 -37.90
N ALA A 12 -49.46 38.28 -36.58
CA ALA A 12 -48.17 38.19 -35.88
C ALA A 12 -47.74 36.75 -35.54
N ASN A 13 -48.62 35.75 -35.71
CA ASN A 13 -48.36 34.37 -35.28
C ASN A 13 -47.86 33.44 -36.39
N THR A 14 -47.89 33.84 -37.66
CA THR A 14 -47.41 33.01 -38.78
C THR A 14 -45.92 33.15 -39.08
N THR A 15 -45.23 34.14 -38.50
CA THR A 15 -43.77 34.32 -38.66
C THR A 15 -42.95 33.59 -37.59
N ASN A 16 -43.58 33.09 -36.51
CA ASN A 16 -42.86 32.46 -35.39
C ASN A 16 -42.83 30.92 -35.46
N SER A 17 -43.68 30.29 -36.29
CA SER A 17 -43.70 28.82 -36.45
C SER A 17 -42.50 28.30 -37.26
N ASN A 18 -42.04 29.05 -38.27
CA ASN A 18 -40.89 28.65 -39.09
C ASN A 18 -39.53 28.91 -38.43
N ARG A 19 -39.46 29.64 -37.31
CA ARG A 19 -38.19 29.91 -36.60
C ARG A 19 -37.88 28.88 -35.51
N VAL A 20 -38.91 28.17 -35.03
CA VAL A 20 -38.79 27.14 -33.99
C VAL A 20 -38.45 25.76 -34.58
N SER A 21 -38.83 25.49 -35.84
CA SER A 21 -38.46 24.22 -36.50
C SER A 21 -37.00 24.19 -36.98
N PHE A 22 -36.44 25.33 -37.40
CA PHE A 22 -35.04 25.42 -37.85
C PHE A 22 -34.02 25.24 -36.71
N HIS A 23 -34.33 25.72 -35.49
CA HIS A 23 -33.45 25.54 -34.34
C HIS A 23 -33.43 24.09 -33.81
N GLY A 24 -34.52 23.33 -33.95
CA GLY A 24 -34.54 21.92 -33.53
C GLY A 24 -33.64 21.01 -34.37
N GLU A 25 -33.61 21.22 -35.70
CA GLU A 25 -32.71 20.47 -36.61
C GLU A 25 -31.25 20.89 -36.47
N GLU A 26 -30.98 22.18 -36.25
CA GLU A 26 -29.62 22.68 -35.95
C GLU A 26 -29.12 22.15 -34.60
N ASP A 27 -29.95 22.10 -33.56
CA ASP A 27 -29.57 21.57 -32.24
C ASP A 27 -29.33 20.05 -32.26
N GLU A 28 -30.10 19.28 -33.03
CA GLU A 28 -29.84 17.84 -33.26
C GLU A 28 -28.55 17.63 -34.07
N GLN A 29 -28.29 18.44 -35.09
CA GLN A 29 -27.03 18.39 -35.84
C GLN A 29 -25.84 18.77 -34.97
N ILE A 30 -25.94 19.82 -34.15
CA ILE A 30 -24.89 20.22 -33.20
C ILE A 30 -24.65 19.11 -32.19
N THR A 31 -25.70 18.49 -31.63
CA THR A 31 -25.57 17.36 -30.70
C THR A 31 -24.91 16.15 -31.36
N SER A 32 -25.27 15.85 -32.61
CA SER A 32 -24.63 14.79 -33.40
C SER A 32 -23.16 15.09 -33.68
N ILE A 33 -22.82 16.31 -34.07
CA ILE A 33 -21.44 16.75 -34.32
C ILE A 33 -20.62 16.68 -33.02
N ILE A 34 -21.15 17.17 -31.90
CA ILE A 34 -20.51 17.07 -30.58
C ILE A 34 -20.27 15.59 -30.22
N SER A 35 -21.26 14.73 -30.42
CA SER A 35 -21.11 13.29 -30.14
C SER A 35 -20.01 12.64 -31.00
N ARG A 36 -19.91 13.01 -32.29
CA ARG A 36 -18.86 12.51 -33.20
C ARG A 36 -17.47 13.04 -32.84
N ILE A 37 -17.35 14.32 -32.52
CA ILE A 37 -16.09 14.92 -32.04
C ILE A 37 -15.66 14.25 -30.74
N GLN A 38 -16.61 13.95 -29.85
CA GLN A 38 -16.34 13.28 -28.60
C GLN A 38 -15.94 11.82 -28.81
N GLU A 39 -16.56 11.10 -29.74
CA GLU A 39 -16.14 9.75 -30.15
C GLU A 39 -14.74 9.73 -30.79
N GLU A 40 -14.42 10.70 -31.65
CA GLU A 40 -13.09 10.85 -32.26
C GLU A 40 -12.03 11.19 -31.19
N ARG A 41 -12.33 12.12 -30.29
CA ARG A 41 -11.45 12.50 -29.18
C ARG A 41 -11.22 11.33 -28.22
N ASP A 42 -12.28 10.62 -27.87
CA ASP A 42 -12.20 9.43 -27.02
C ASP A 42 -11.41 8.32 -27.72
N GLY A 43 -11.54 8.17 -29.04
CA GLY A 43 -10.76 7.23 -29.85
C GLY A 43 -9.26 7.52 -29.85
N ILE A 44 -8.86 8.79 -30.00
CA ILE A 44 -7.44 9.21 -29.95
C ILE A 44 -6.86 8.98 -28.55
N SER A 45 -7.59 9.37 -27.50
CA SER A 45 -7.18 9.13 -26.11
C SER A 45 -7.03 7.63 -25.82
N ASP A 46 -7.94 6.80 -26.34
CA ASP A 46 -7.90 5.35 -26.17
C ASP A 46 -6.65 4.71 -26.84
N GLU A 47 -6.17 5.25 -27.96
CA GLU A 47 -4.94 4.81 -28.63
C GLU A 47 -3.67 5.22 -27.85
N GLU A 48 -3.59 6.46 -27.39
CA GLU A 48 -2.48 6.93 -26.56
C GLU A 48 -2.38 6.15 -25.23
N ASP A 49 -3.50 5.95 -24.55
CA ASP A 49 -3.59 5.16 -23.32
C ASP A 49 -3.17 3.69 -23.56
N ALA A 50 -3.57 3.13 -24.71
CA ALA A 50 -3.21 1.77 -25.11
C ALA A 50 -1.69 1.63 -25.36
N GLU A 51 -1.09 2.58 -26.08
CA GLU A 51 0.34 2.60 -26.34
C GLU A 51 1.15 2.74 -25.06
N GLU A 52 0.74 3.65 -24.16
CA GLU A 52 1.39 3.80 -22.86
C GLU A 52 1.28 2.53 -22.02
N PHE A 53 0.09 1.92 -21.97
CA PHE A 53 -0.13 0.67 -21.26
C PHE A 53 0.77 -0.46 -21.78
N ILE A 54 0.84 -0.63 -23.11
CA ILE A 54 1.69 -1.64 -23.74
C ILE A 54 3.17 -1.35 -23.47
N ARG A 55 3.59 -0.09 -23.56
CA ARG A 55 4.97 0.35 -23.29
C ARG A 55 5.42 0.04 -21.86
N LYS A 56 4.53 0.26 -20.88
CA LYS A 56 4.82 0.18 -19.44
C LYS A 56 4.65 -1.23 -18.88
N TYR A 57 3.65 -1.98 -19.35
CA TYR A 57 3.29 -3.27 -18.78
C TYR A 57 3.55 -4.45 -19.72
N GLY A 58 3.58 -4.23 -21.04
CA GLY A 58 3.81 -5.24 -22.07
C GLY A 58 2.58 -5.52 -22.95
N GLU A 59 2.82 -6.14 -24.10
CA GLU A 59 1.81 -6.47 -25.12
C GLU A 59 0.73 -7.44 -24.61
N ILE A 60 -0.53 -7.18 -24.98
CA ILE A 60 -1.65 -8.09 -24.80
C ILE A 60 -2.80 -7.74 -25.76
N ASP A 61 -3.58 -8.75 -26.17
CA ASP A 61 -4.85 -8.54 -26.86
C ASP A 61 -5.95 -8.12 -25.86
N PHE A 62 -6.54 -6.95 -26.07
CA PHE A 62 -7.63 -6.47 -25.24
C PHE A 62 -8.79 -5.85 -26.03
N LYS A 63 -9.95 -5.78 -25.38
CA LYS A 63 -11.17 -5.13 -25.89
C LYS A 63 -11.75 -4.24 -24.81
N PHE A 64 -12.18 -3.05 -25.21
CA PHE A 64 -12.80 -2.12 -24.30
C PHE A 64 -14.27 -2.49 -24.01
N ILE A 65 -14.65 -2.35 -22.75
CA ILE A 65 -16.03 -2.43 -22.28
C ILE A 65 -16.46 -1.08 -21.69
N LYS A 66 -17.77 -0.79 -21.78
CA LYS A 66 -18.33 0.44 -21.23
C LYS A 66 -18.26 0.42 -19.69
N ARG A 67 -17.95 1.56 -19.10
CA ARG A 67 -17.96 1.74 -17.65
C ARG A 67 -19.40 1.64 -17.11
N PRO A 68 -19.61 1.08 -15.90
CA PRO A 68 -20.92 1.15 -15.24
C PRO A 68 -21.37 2.60 -15.08
N LYS A 69 -22.68 2.86 -15.20
CA LYS A 69 -23.24 4.20 -14.93
C LYS A 69 -23.05 4.55 -13.45
N GLU A 70 -22.64 5.78 -13.18
CA GLU A 70 -22.53 6.29 -11.82
C GLU A 70 -23.91 6.52 -11.21
N ALA A 71 -24.07 6.12 -9.95
CA ALA A 71 -25.25 6.37 -9.13
C ALA A 71 -24.82 6.48 -7.67
N VAL A 72 -25.52 7.32 -6.90
CA VAL A 72 -25.14 7.62 -5.51
C VAL A 72 -25.46 6.47 -4.56
N TRP A 73 -26.66 5.87 -4.69
CA TRP A 73 -27.23 5.00 -3.67
C TRP A 73 -26.75 3.55 -3.78
N PHE A 74 -26.91 2.95 -4.95
CA PHE A 74 -26.49 1.58 -5.21
C PHE A 74 -26.25 1.41 -6.70
N ILE A 75 -25.10 0.86 -7.04
CA ILE A 75 -24.77 0.48 -8.41
C ILE A 75 -24.67 -1.04 -8.43
N LYS A 76 -25.44 -1.66 -9.33
CA LYS A 76 -25.39 -3.11 -9.55
C LYS A 76 -23.92 -3.53 -9.78
N PRO A 77 -23.39 -4.51 -9.03
CA PRO A 77 -22.02 -4.97 -9.21
C PRO A 77 -21.75 -5.43 -10.64
N GLN A 78 -20.63 -4.96 -11.21
CA GLN A 78 -20.16 -5.30 -12.55
C GLN A 78 -18.66 -5.60 -12.50
N ALA A 79 -18.20 -6.54 -13.32
CA ALA A 79 -16.78 -6.83 -13.45
C ALA A 79 -16.12 -5.73 -14.28
N LEU A 80 -15.14 -5.03 -13.69
CA LEU A 80 -14.41 -3.97 -14.40
C LEU A 80 -13.44 -4.54 -15.43
N ASN A 81 -12.72 -5.61 -15.08
CA ASN A 81 -11.79 -6.29 -15.97
C ASN A 81 -11.95 -7.80 -15.84
N TYR A 82 -11.94 -8.52 -16.95
CA TYR A 82 -11.94 -9.99 -16.96
C TYR A 82 -11.27 -10.55 -18.21
N PHE A 83 -10.76 -11.77 -18.13
CA PHE A 83 -10.31 -12.53 -19.30
C PHE A 83 -11.45 -13.38 -19.83
N LYS A 84 -11.58 -13.46 -21.15
CA LYS A 84 -12.46 -14.40 -21.84
C LYS A 84 -11.73 -14.97 -23.05
N ASP A 85 -11.57 -16.29 -23.09
CA ASP A 85 -10.93 -17.00 -24.22
C ASP A 85 -9.52 -16.44 -24.57
N GLY A 86 -8.76 -15.97 -23.58
CA GLY A 86 -7.42 -15.40 -23.75
C GLY A 86 -7.38 -13.90 -24.04
N ILE A 87 -8.52 -13.27 -24.34
CA ILE A 87 -8.62 -11.83 -24.59
C ILE A 87 -8.97 -11.10 -23.28
N LEU A 88 -8.30 -9.98 -23.02
CA LEU A 88 -8.59 -9.11 -21.87
C LEU A 88 -9.75 -8.16 -22.21
N TYR A 89 -10.85 -8.24 -21.48
CA TYR A 89 -11.91 -7.24 -21.52
C TYR A 89 -11.66 -6.24 -20.40
N ARG A 90 -11.47 -4.96 -20.74
CA ARG A 90 -11.15 -3.90 -19.78
C ARG A 90 -12.04 -2.67 -19.93
N THR A 91 -12.35 -1.98 -18.84
CA THR A 91 -13.02 -0.67 -18.92
C THR A 91 -12.13 0.39 -19.57
N ARG A 92 -12.75 1.36 -20.28
CA ARG A 92 -12.07 2.52 -20.85
C ARG A 92 -11.55 3.49 -19.77
N GLY A 93 -10.43 4.16 -20.08
CA GLY A 93 -9.73 5.10 -19.22
C GLY A 93 -8.85 4.44 -18.15
N GLU A 94 -7.76 5.12 -17.78
CA GLU A 94 -6.95 4.74 -16.62
C GLU A 94 -7.78 4.94 -15.34
N ARG A 95 -7.99 3.84 -14.60
CA ARG A 95 -8.64 3.92 -13.29
C ARG A 95 -7.60 4.47 -12.31
N THR A 96 -7.74 5.74 -11.97
CA THR A 96 -6.96 6.37 -10.91
C THR A 96 -7.58 6.13 -9.54
N SER A 97 -6.73 6.15 -8.51
CA SER A 97 -7.15 5.95 -7.13
C SER A 97 -8.06 7.08 -6.67
N THR A 98 -9.20 6.70 -6.11
CA THR A 98 -10.17 7.68 -5.61
C THR A 98 -9.76 8.24 -4.25
N LYS A 99 -10.28 9.43 -3.92
CA LYS A 99 -10.02 10.07 -2.61
C LYS A 99 -10.38 9.16 -1.42
N THR A 100 -11.42 8.33 -1.55
CA THR A 100 -11.82 7.37 -0.51
C THR A 100 -10.79 6.26 -0.34
N GLU A 101 -10.23 5.75 -1.44
CA GLU A 101 -9.16 4.75 -1.41
C GLU A 101 -7.88 5.32 -0.79
N LEU A 102 -7.58 6.61 -1.00
CA LEU A 102 -6.45 7.29 -0.36
C LEU A 102 -6.67 7.49 1.16
N VAL A 103 -7.87 7.90 1.58
CA VAL A 103 -8.22 8.03 3.00
C VAL A 103 -8.09 6.69 3.72
N LEU A 104 -8.49 5.60 3.06
CA LEU A 104 -8.30 4.25 3.57
C LEU A 104 -6.82 3.95 3.84
N ASP A 105 -5.94 4.18 2.88
CA ASP A 105 -4.50 3.92 3.06
C ASP A 105 -3.91 4.72 4.22
N LEU A 106 -4.31 5.99 4.35
CA LEU A 106 -3.85 6.86 5.44
C LEU A 106 -4.24 6.29 6.82
N MET A 107 -5.48 5.83 6.96
CA MET A 107 -5.94 5.22 8.21
C MET A 107 -5.24 3.88 8.50
N TYR A 108 -4.94 3.08 7.47
CA TYR A 108 -4.18 1.85 7.61
C TYR A 108 -2.74 2.09 8.07
N VAL A 109 -2.07 3.12 7.54
CA VAL A 109 -0.72 3.46 8.03
C VAL A 109 -0.77 3.85 9.50
N GLY A 110 -1.78 4.60 9.95
CA GLY A 110 -1.94 4.91 11.38
C GLY A 110 -2.12 3.67 12.27
N ILE A 111 -2.90 2.69 11.82
CA ILE A 111 -3.06 1.38 12.51
C ILE A 111 -1.70 0.66 12.62
N ILE A 112 -0.95 0.60 11.53
CA ILE A 112 0.35 -0.08 11.48
C ILE A 112 1.40 0.67 12.31
N ALA A 113 1.38 2.00 12.30
CA ALA A 113 2.26 2.84 13.10
C ALA A 113 2.05 2.61 14.60
N ASN A 114 0.79 2.46 15.05
CA ASN A 114 0.48 2.06 16.43
C ASN A 114 1.13 0.70 16.80
N LEU A 115 0.99 -0.30 15.92
CA LEU A 115 1.64 -1.61 16.13
C LEU A 115 3.16 -1.53 16.15
N ALA A 116 3.76 -0.66 15.35
CA ALA A 116 5.20 -0.43 15.33
C ALA A 116 5.67 0.28 16.61
N GLY A 117 4.90 1.26 17.10
CA GLY A 117 5.11 1.96 18.37
C GLY A 117 5.25 1.00 19.55
N ASP A 118 4.25 0.12 19.76
CA ASP A 118 4.28 -0.91 20.81
C ASP A 118 5.53 -1.81 20.69
N ALA A 119 5.97 -2.08 19.46
CA ALA A 119 7.15 -2.89 19.21
C ALA A 119 8.45 -2.15 19.54
N SER A 120 8.56 -0.87 19.20
CA SER A 120 9.73 -0.03 19.48
C SER A 120 9.88 0.29 20.96
N GLU A 121 8.78 0.59 21.66
CA GLU A 121 8.77 0.81 23.11
C GLU A 121 9.32 -0.44 23.84
N ASN A 122 8.88 -1.63 23.41
CA ASN A 122 9.27 -2.91 23.99
C ASN A 122 10.36 -3.62 23.16
N ALA A 123 11.32 -2.87 22.61
CA ALA A 123 12.29 -3.37 21.62
C ALA A 123 12.94 -4.70 22.04
N GLY A 124 12.60 -5.76 21.31
CA GLY A 124 13.05 -7.11 21.58
C GLY A 124 12.50 -8.15 20.59
N GLY A 125 13.04 -9.36 20.61
CA GLY A 125 12.63 -10.41 19.66
C GLY A 125 11.15 -10.82 19.77
N ALA A 126 10.58 -10.80 20.97
CA ALA A 126 9.17 -11.10 21.20
C ALA A 126 8.26 -10.00 20.66
N ALA A 127 8.62 -8.73 20.87
CA ALA A 127 7.90 -7.58 20.34
C ALA A 127 7.94 -7.55 18.80
N LEU A 128 9.10 -7.83 18.20
CA LEU A 128 9.23 -7.97 16.74
C LEU A 128 8.33 -9.08 16.19
N LEU A 129 8.29 -10.24 16.85
CA LEU A 129 7.41 -11.34 16.45
C LEU A 129 5.93 -10.95 16.58
N LYS A 130 5.54 -10.30 17.68
CA LYS A 130 4.18 -9.78 17.89
C LYS A 130 3.79 -8.79 16.79
N TYR A 131 4.67 -7.85 16.47
CA TYR A 131 4.50 -6.89 15.38
C TYR A 131 4.23 -7.59 14.04
N ILE A 132 5.08 -8.53 13.64
CA ILE A 132 4.94 -9.26 12.36
C ILE A 132 3.61 -10.03 12.32
N LEU A 133 3.25 -10.71 13.41
CA LEU A 133 2.03 -11.51 13.49
C LEU A 133 0.74 -10.67 13.48
N LEU A 134 0.80 -9.41 13.91
CA LEU A 134 -0.34 -8.49 13.85
C LEU A 134 -0.39 -7.69 12.54
N PHE A 135 0.78 -7.39 11.97
CA PHE A 135 0.90 -6.73 10.68
C PHE A 135 0.29 -7.56 9.55
N ILE A 136 0.55 -8.87 9.50
CA ILE A 136 0.07 -9.74 8.41
C ILE A 136 -1.47 -9.76 8.30
N PRO A 137 -2.25 -9.92 9.39
CA PRO A 137 -3.70 -9.76 9.36
C PRO A 137 -4.15 -8.38 8.88
N ALA A 138 -3.55 -7.30 9.39
CA ALA A 138 -3.89 -5.94 8.97
C ALA A 138 -3.65 -5.75 7.46
N TRP A 139 -2.49 -6.23 6.96
CA TRP A 139 -2.17 -6.29 5.54
C TRP A 139 -3.19 -7.07 4.72
N THR A 140 -3.62 -8.24 5.22
CA THR A 140 -4.61 -9.09 4.54
C THR A 140 -5.91 -8.33 4.33
N VAL A 141 -6.41 -7.64 5.36
CA VAL A 141 -7.66 -6.86 5.23
C VAL A 141 -7.47 -5.67 4.28
N TRP A 142 -6.31 -5.01 4.29
CA TRP A 142 -6.02 -3.94 3.32
C TRP A 142 -6.03 -4.48 1.89
N ALA A 143 -5.35 -5.60 1.66
CA ALA A 143 -5.26 -6.26 0.35
C ALA A 143 -6.64 -6.69 -0.16
N ASP A 144 -7.49 -7.23 0.72
CA ASP A 144 -8.86 -7.61 0.40
C ASP A 144 -9.69 -6.43 -0.11
N ILE A 145 -9.64 -5.28 0.58
CA ILE A 145 -10.39 -4.10 0.15
C ILE A 145 -9.84 -3.58 -1.18
N LYS A 146 -8.52 -3.47 -1.30
CA LYS A 146 -7.84 -3.03 -2.52
C LYS A 146 -8.20 -3.93 -3.71
N ASP A 147 -8.18 -5.26 -3.54
CA ASP A 147 -8.58 -6.22 -4.58
C ASP A 147 -10.07 -6.09 -4.92
N ALA A 148 -10.94 -5.99 -3.91
CA ALA A 148 -12.38 -5.84 -4.12
C ALA A 148 -12.71 -4.55 -4.90
N THR A 149 -12.05 -3.43 -4.58
CA THR A 149 -12.22 -2.18 -5.34
C THR A 149 -11.59 -2.28 -6.73
N ASN A 150 -10.46 -2.96 -6.90
CA ASN A 150 -9.86 -3.19 -8.22
C ASN A 150 -10.84 -3.92 -9.16
N PHE A 151 -11.54 -4.94 -8.66
CA PHE A 151 -12.44 -5.76 -9.49
C PHE A 151 -13.84 -5.17 -9.70
N TYR A 152 -14.40 -4.49 -8.69
CA TYR A 152 -15.84 -4.21 -8.62
C TYR A 152 -16.19 -2.80 -8.11
N TYR A 153 -15.23 -1.89 -8.09
CA TYR A 153 -15.53 -0.56 -7.56
C TYR A 153 -16.61 0.14 -8.36
N ASN A 154 -17.55 0.67 -7.59
CA ASN A 154 -18.65 1.46 -8.10
C ASN A 154 -18.76 2.82 -7.37
N GLY A 155 -18.14 3.00 -6.20
CA GLY A 155 -18.12 4.29 -5.49
C GLY A 155 -19.45 4.72 -4.87
N ASP A 156 -20.42 3.80 -4.82
CA ASP A 156 -21.74 4.02 -4.22
C ASP A 156 -21.67 4.10 -2.68
N LEU A 157 -22.80 4.47 -2.07
CA LEU A 157 -22.92 4.55 -0.62
C LEU A 157 -22.60 3.21 0.07
N SER A 158 -22.93 2.07 -0.56
CA SER A 158 -22.70 0.75 0.02
C SER A 158 -21.21 0.45 0.22
N GLN A 159 -20.36 0.79 -0.77
CA GLN A 159 -18.91 0.62 -0.66
C GLN A 159 -18.30 1.59 0.35
N LYS A 160 -18.81 2.82 0.44
CA LYS A 160 -18.35 3.79 1.45
C LYS A 160 -18.69 3.34 2.88
N LEU A 161 -19.90 2.83 3.10
CA LEU A 161 -20.31 2.26 4.40
C LEU A 161 -19.51 1.01 4.75
N TYR A 162 -19.24 0.15 3.76
CA TYR A 162 -18.36 -1.01 3.95
C TYR A 162 -16.96 -0.59 4.41
N ILE A 163 -16.35 0.41 3.77
CA ILE A 163 -15.02 0.91 4.15
C ILE A 163 -15.03 1.44 5.59
N ILE A 164 -16.02 2.26 5.98
CA ILE A 164 -16.13 2.77 7.36
C ILE A 164 -16.32 1.62 8.37
N TRP A 165 -17.14 0.62 8.05
CA TRP A 165 -17.33 -0.56 8.89
C TRP A 165 -16.02 -1.31 9.14
N ILE A 166 -15.24 -1.57 8.09
CA ILE A 166 -13.95 -2.25 8.21
C ILE A 166 -12.95 -1.43 9.01
N LEU A 167 -12.91 -0.11 8.80
CA LEU A 167 -12.06 0.79 9.57
C LEU A 167 -12.40 0.80 11.06
N SER A 168 -13.69 0.81 11.42
CA SER A 168 -14.12 0.70 12.82
C SER A 168 -13.66 -0.61 13.48
N LEU A 169 -13.77 -1.74 12.74
CA LEU A 169 -13.28 -3.03 13.22
C LEU A 169 -11.76 -3.04 13.39
N LEU A 170 -11.02 -2.47 12.45
CA LEU A 170 -9.57 -2.41 12.54
C LEU A 170 -9.05 -1.45 13.61
N THR A 171 -9.80 -0.38 13.90
CA THR A 171 -9.52 0.46 15.06
C THR A 171 -9.65 -0.35 16.35
N LEU A 172 -10.69 -1.18 16.49
CA LEU A 172 -10.82 -2.08 17.64
C LEU A 172 -9.67 -3.10 17.71
N PHE A 173 -9.32 -3.72 16.58
CA PHE A 173 -8.16 -4.63 16.45
C PHE A 173 -6.87 -3.97 16.96
N ALA A 174 -6.57 -2.77 16.45
CA ALA A 174 -5.32 -2.07 16.76
C ALA A 174 -5.30 -1.52 18.18
N ASN A 175 -6.43 -1.16 18.80
CA ASN A 175 -6.42 -0.69 20.19
C ASN A 175 -6.39 -1.83 21.21
N SER A 176 -6.79 -3.04 20.82
CA SER A 176 -6.87 -4.20 21.73
C SER A 176 -5.64 -5.11 21.69
N HIS A 177 -4.69 -4.81 20.80
CA HIS A 177 -3.57 -5.70 20.50
C HIS A 177 -2.59 -5.91 21.66
N GLY A 178 -2.51 -4.97 22.61
CA GLY A 178 -1.70 -5.08 23.83
C GLY A 178 -2.10 -6.30 24.67
N GLU A 179 -3.40 -6.49 24.86
CA GLU A 179 -3.98 -7.52 25.73
C GLU A 179 -4.11 -8.90 25.04
N VAL A 180 -3.72 -9.03 23.77
CA VAL A 180 -3.95 -10.23 22.95
C VAL A 180 -3.35 -11.52 23.54
N LEU A 181 -2.27 -11.38 24.32
CA LEU A 181 -1.59 -12.49 25.00
C LEU A 181 -1.91 -12.59 26.49
N GLU A 182 -2.50 -11.55 27.07
CA GLU A 182 -2.72 -11.42 28.51
C GLU A 182 -4.02 -12.07 28.96
N SER A 183 -5.08 -11.89 28.17
CA SER A 183 -6.41 -12.39 28.53
C SER A 183 -7.13 -13.00 27.33
N ARG A 184 -8.13 -13.84 27.64
CA ARG A 184 -9.04 -14.38 26.62
C ARG A 184 -9.89 -13.27 25.98
N GLU A 185 -10.25 -12.27 26.77
CA GLU A 185 -11.04 -11.12 26.30
C GLU A 185 -10.22 -10.24 25.36
N GLY A 186 -8.99 -9.89 25.72
CA GLY A 186 -8.06 -9.17 24.85
C GLY A 186 -7.75 -9.91 23.55
N ALA A 187 -7.59 -11.24 23.63
CA ALA A 187 -7.47 -12.08 22.44
C ALA A 187 -8.71 -12.01 21.55
N ALA A 188 -9.91 -12.03 22.13
CA ALA A 188 -11.16 -11.91 21.39
C ALA A 188 -11.32 -10.52 20.76
N TYR A 189 -11.05 -9.44 21.50
CA TYR A 189 -11.14 -8.06 21.00
C TYR A 189 -10.13 -7.77 19.88
N THR A 190 -9.03 -8.53 19.80
CA THR A 190 -8.10 -8.46 18.67
C THR A 190 -8.55 -9.37 17.50
N ILE A 191 -8.84 -10.65 17.75
CA ILE A 191 -9.05 -11.63 16.67
C ILE A 191 -10.45 -11.51 16.04
N VAL A 192 -11.49 -11.23 16.82
CA VAL A 192 -12.87 -11.18 16.32
C VAL A 192 -13.06 -10.07 15.27
N PRO A 193 -12.55 -8.83 15.45
CA PRO A 193 -12.66 -7.83 14.40
C PRO A 193 -12.00 -8.24 13.08
N TYR A 194 -10.85 -8.91 13.13
CA TYR A 194 -10.23 -9.47 11.93
C TYR A 194 -11.15 -10.51 11.25
N ILE A 195 -11.72 -11.45 12.01
CA ILE A 195 -12.70 -12.42 11.49
C ILE A 195 -13.89 -11.69 10.85
N LEU A 196 -14.42 -10.65 11.50
CA LEU A 196 -15.56 -9.89 10.99
C LEU A 196 -15.21 -9.15 9.69
N CYS A 197 -14.00 -8.58 9.57
CA CYS A 197 -13.54 -7.97 8.33
C CYS A 197 -13.54 -8.99 7.17
N ARG A 198 -12.95 -10.16 7.41
CA ARG A 198 -12.82 -11.26 6.44
C ARG A 198 -14.18 -11.84 6.06
N MET A 199 -15.05 -12.08 7.04
CA MET A 199 -16.43 -12.53 6.80
C MET A 199 -17.25 -11.50 6.04
N SER A 200 -17.05 -10.20 6.29
CA SER A 200 -17.72 -9.13 5.54
C SER A 200 -17.34 -9.17 4.06
N LEU A 201 -16.06 -9.42 3.74
CA LEU A 201 -15.63 -9.66 2.35
C LEU A 201 -16.26 -10.92 1.76
N ALA A 202 -16.24 -12.04 2.49
CA ALA A 202 -16.81 -13.31 2.01
C ALA A 202 -18.30 -13.16 1.64
N ILE A 203 -19.08 -12.49 2.49
CA ILE A 203 -20.49 -12.17 2.23
C ILE A 203 -20.62 -11.26 1.01
N GLY A 204 -19.78 -10.23 0.90
CA GLY A 204 -19.75 -9.33 -0.26
C GLY A 204 -19.45 -10.07 -1.57
N LEU A 205 -18.46 -10.95 -1.59
CA LEU A 205 -18.10 -11.77 -2.75
C LEU A 205 -19.22 -12.73 -3.14
N LEU A 206 -19.89 -13.37 -2.17
CA LEU A 206 -21.05 -14.22 -2.44
C LEU A 206 -22.19 -13.42 -3.05
N PHE A 207 -22.50 -12.24 -2.50
CA PHE A 207 -23.53 -11.34 -3.03
C PHE A 207 -23.18 -10.88 -4.46
N TYR A 208 -21.94 -10.47 -4.71
CA TYR A 208 -21.49 -9.99 -6.01
C TYR A 208 -21.49 -11.12 -7.06
N SER A 209 -21.32 -12.38 -6.62
CA SER A 209 -21.35 -13.55 -7.50
C SER A 209 -22.69 -13.77 -8.19
N PHE A 210 -23.80 -13.24 -7.65
CA PHE A 210 -25.09 -13.30 -8.35
C PHE A 210 -25.11 -12.39 -9.58
N TYR A 211 -24.43 -11.24 -9.53
CA TYR A 211 -24.45 -10.22 -10.57
C TYR A 211 -23.30 -10.28 -11.58
N THR A 212 -22.16 -10.88 -11.19
CA THR A 212 -20.92 -10.94 -11.99
C THR A 212 -20.60 -12.37 -12.44
N PRO A 213 -21.28 -12.89 -13.49
CA PRO A 213 -21.06 -14.25 -13.96
C PRO A 213 -19.62 -14.54 -14.39
N GLU A 214 -18.89 -13.51 -14.82
CA GLU A 214 -17.49 -13.59 -15.28
C GLU A 214 -16.54 -14.05 -14.16
N HIS A 215 -16.80 -13.63 -12.90
CA HIS A 215 -15.94 -13.92 -11.74
C HIS A 215 -16.56 -14.94 -10.77
N ARG A 216 -17.83 -15.33 -11.00
CA ARG A 216 -18.66 -16.11 -10.07
C ARG A 216 -17.98 -17.37 -9.51
N PRO A 217 -17.32 -18.25 -10.30
CA PRO A 217 -16.69 -19.44 -9.74
C PRO A 217 -15.57 -19.11 -8.77
N GLN A 218 -14.73 -18.11 -9.10
CA GLN A 218 -13.59 -17.71 -8.28
C GLN A 218 -14.03 -16.98 -7.02
N GLN A 219 -15.05 -16.11 -7.11
CA GLN A 219 -15.63 -15.43 -5.94
C GLN A 219 -16.20 -16.41 -4.92
N ARG A 220 -16.99 -17.39 -5.38
CA ARG A 220 -17.61 -18.39 -4.49
C ARG A 220 -16.57 -19.30 -3.85
N LEU A 221 -15.57 -19.73 -4.62
CA LEU A 221 -14.47 -20.52 -4.10
C LEU A 221 -13.67 -19.75 -3.04
N TYR A 222 -13.33 -18.49 -3.30
CA TYR A 222 -12.60 -17.66 -2.34
C TYR A 222 -13.43 -17.38 -1.08
N ALA A 223 -14.71 -17.08 -1.22
CA ALA A 223 -15.62 -16.90 -0.07
C ALA A 223 -15.71 -18.17 0.80
N CYS A 224 -15.74 -19.36 0.20
CA CYS A 224 -15.68 -20.62 0.94
C CYS A 224 -14.37 -20.78 1.70
N PHE A 225 -13.23 -20.47 1.06
CA PHE A 225 -11.92 -20.52 1.71
C PHE A 225 -11.78 -19.53 2.87
N ILE A 226 -12.26 -18.29 2.70
CA ILE A 226 -12.29 -17.30 3.78
C ILE A 226 -13.16 -17.79 4.94
N THR A 227 -14.36 -18.29 4.64
CA THR A 227 -15.27 -18.80 5.68
C THR A 227 -14.61 -19.94 6.46
N PHE A 228 -13.93 -20.86 5.76
CA PHE A 228 -13.20 -21.95 6.36
C PHE A 228 -12.06 -21.46 7.28
N THR A 229 -11.23 -20.51 6.83
CA THR A 229 -10.11 -20.00 7.62
C THR A 229 -10.59 -19.17 8.81
N CYS A 230 -11.68 -18.40 8.66
CA CYS A 230 -12.35 -17.71 9.76
C CYS A 230 -12.82 -18.68 10.86
N CYS A 231 -13.35 -19.86 10.50
CA CYS A 231 -13.69 -20.88 11.50
C CYS A 231 -12.46 -21.37 12.29
N LEU A 232 -11.30 -21.49 11.64
CA LEU A 232 -10.05 -21.86 12.31
C LEU A 232 -9.56 -20.77 13.27
N TRP A 233 -9.71 -19.50 12.90
CA TRP A 233 -9.35 -18.36 13.75
C TRP A 233 -10.11 -18.32 15.09
N ILE A 234 -11.34 -18.85 15.14
CA ILE A 234 -12.10 -18.94 16.39
C ILE A 234 -11.36 -19.79 17.44
N ALA A 235 -10.69 -20.87 17.01
CA ALA A 235 -9.93 -21.73 17.92
C ALA A 235 -8.75 -21.00 18.58
N VAL A 236 -8.15 -20.03 17.88
CA VAL A 236 -6.98 -19.26 18.33
C VAL A 236 -7.28 -18.46 19.62
N ILE A 237 -8.54 -18.08 19.85
CA ILE A 237 -8.99 -17.32 21.02
C ILE A 237 -8.90 -18.17 22.32
N PHE A 238 -9.11 -19.49 22.21
CA PHE A 238 -9.30 -20.36 23.38
C PHE A 238 -8.07 -21.17 23.79
N ILE A 239 -6.96 -21.02 23.07
CA ILE A 239 -5.73 -21.80 23.27
C ILE A 239 -4.63 -21.00 23.97
N SER A 240 -3.62 -21.72 24.48
CA SER A 240 -2.46 -21.13 25.16
C SER A 240 -1.59 -20.29 24.22
N THR A 241 -0.79 -19.37 24.77
CA THR A 241 0.02 -18.40 24.01
C THR A 241 0.94 -19.04 22.96
N LYS A 242 1.66 -20.11 23.29
CA LYS A 242 2.54 -20.80 22.33
C LYS A 242 1.75 -21.44 21.19
N ALA A 243 0.61 -22.06 21.52
CA ALA A 243 -0.28 -22.66 20.52
C ALA A 243 -0.95 -21.60 19.65
N LYS A 244 -1.32 -20.46 20.24
CA LYS A 244 -1.87 -19.27 19.57
C LYS A 244 -0.92 -18.80 18.47
N ILE A 245 0.35 -18.60 18.79
CA ILE A 245 1.38 -18.20 17.81
C ILE A 245 1.49 -19.23 16.67
N GLY A 246 1.65 -20.50 17.00
CA GLY A 246 1.83 -21.56 15.99
C GLY A 246 0.61 -21.73 15.07
N LEU A 247 -0.59 -21.74 15.64
CA LEU A 247 -1.83 -21.88 14.88
C LEU A 247 -2.11 -20.64 14.01
N SER A 248 -1.87 -19.43 14.53
CA SER A 248 -1.98 -18.19 13.76
C SER A 248 -1.07 -18.20 12.53
N ILE A 249 0.20 -18.61 12.67
CA ILE A 249 1.13 -18.73 11.52
C ILE A 249 0.57 -19.74 10.51
N ALA A 250 0.13 -20.91 10.97
CA ALA A 250 -0.42 -21.93 10.08
C ALA A 250 -1.66 -21.45 9.31
N ILE A 251 -2.57 -20.74 9.98
CA ILE A 251 -3.76 -20.18 9.34
C ILE A 251 -3.38 -19.07 8.36
N MET A 252 -2.47 -18.15 8.71
CA MET A 252 -2.02 -17.11 7.78
C MET A 252 -1.38 -17.71 6.52
N VAL A 253 -0.50 -18.70 6.66
CA VAL A 253 0.10 -19.39 5.50
C VAL A 253 -0.98 -20.04 4.65
N LEU A 254 -1.97 -20.68 5.27
CA LEU A 254 -3.10 -21.28 4.60
C LEU A 254 -3.94 -20.22 3.85
N GLU A 255 -4.27 -19.09 4.47
CA GLU A 255 -5.05 -18.01 3.86
C GLU A 255 -4.38 -17.46 2.59
N HIS A 256 -3.09 -17.16 2.66
CA HIS A 256 -2.34 -16.65 1.52
C HIS A 256 -2.17 -17.72 0.43
N THR A 257 -1.92 -18.97 0.80
CA THR A 257 -1.84 -20.08 -0.16
C THR A 257 -3.16 -20.30 -0.89
N LEU A 258 -4.29 -20.26 -0.16
CA LEU A 258 -5.62 -20.38 -0.74
C LEU A 258 -5.96 -19.21 -1.66
N CYS A 259 -5.60 -17.97 -1.28
CA CYS A 259 -5.77 -16.79 -2.14
C CYS A 259 -5.00 -16.96 -3.46
N ILE A 260 -3.69 -17.26 -3.40
CA ILE A 260 -2.87 -17.53 -4.59
C ILE A 260 -3.50 -18.65 -5.42
N ALA A 261 -3.88 -19.76 -4.78
CA ALA A 261 -4.47 -20.89 -5.46
C ALA A 261 -5.74 -20.52 -6.24
N VAL A 262 -6.64 -19.70 -5.69
CA VAL A 262 -7.88 -19.28 -6.39
C VAL A 262 -7.59 -18.53 -7.69
N PHE A 263 -6.62 -17.63 -7.68
CA PHE A 263 -6.33 -16.75 -8.82
C PHE A 263 -5.23 -17.29 -9.75
N HIS A 264 -4.53 -18.35 -9.35
CA HIS A 264 -3.48 -18.96 -10.14
C HIS A 264 -4.01 -19.57 -11.46
N PRO A 265 -3.26 -19.47 -12.59
CA PRO A 265 -3.66 -20.06 -13.87
C PRO A 265 -3.95 -21.56 -13.83
N TYR A 266 -3.34 -22.29 -12.89
CA TYR A 266 -3.61 -23.72 -12.67
C TYR A 266 -5.08 -23.98 -12.32
N THR A 267 -5.65 -23.18 -11.42
CA THR A 267 -7.05 -23.32 -11.00
C THR A 267 -8.02 -22.96 -12.12
N LYS A 268 -7.65 -21.98 -12.96
CA LYS A 268 -8.40 -21.66 -14.19
C LYS A 268 -8.49 -22.86 -15.13
N LYS A 269 -7.37 -23.59 -15.30
CA LYS A 269 -7.33 -24.83 -16.10
C LYS A 269 -8.12 -25.96 -15.45
N LEU A 270 -7.95 -26.17 -14.14
CA LEU A 270 -8.63 -27.23 -13.39
C LEU A 270 -10.15 -27.08 -13.43
N LEU A 271 -10.66 -25.86 -13.26
CA LEU A 271 -12.08 -25.55 -13.28
C LEU A 271 -12.64 -25.30 -14.70
N LYS A 272 -11.82 -25.45 -15.74
CA LYS A 272 -12.17 -25.23 -17.16
C LYS A 272 -12.88 -23.89 -17.38
N LEU A 273 -12.36 -22.83 -16.76
CA LEU A 273 -12.98 -21.52 -16.77
C LEU A 273 -12.81 -20.85 -18.14
N ARG A 274 -13.92 -20.57 -18.81
CA ARG A 274 -13.94 -19.75 -20.03
C ARG A 274 -13.67 -18.27 -19.73
N MET A 275 -14.17 -17.80 -18.60
CA MET A 275 -13.98 -16.44 -18.10
C MET A 275 -13.26 -16.48 -16.76
N SER A 276 -12.37 -15.52 -16.51
CA SER A 276 -11.65 -15.43 -15.23
C SER A 276 -11.37 -13.99 -14.84
N THR A 277 -11.18 -13.77 -13.54
CA THR A 277 -10.82 -12.46 -12.98
C THR A 277 -9.53 -11.93 -13.60
N ALA A 278 -9.57 -10.66 -13.99
CA ALA A 278 -8.40 -9.91 -14.44
C ALA A 278 -8.18 -8.71 -13.50
N LEU A 279 -6.94 -8.54 -13.10
CA LEU A 279 -6.49 -7.42 -12.29
C LEU A 279 -6.24 -6.21 -13.19
N ASN A 280 -6.71 -5.03 -12.78
CA ASN A 280 -6.21 -3.77 -13.32
C ASN A 280 -4.79 -3.54 -12.80
N ILE A 281 -3.79 -3.66 -13.66
CA ILE A 281 -2.37 -3.62 -13.25
C ILE A 281 -1.97 -2.18 -12.89
N GLU A 282 -2.49 -1.20 -13.62
CA GLU A 282 -2.21 0.21 -13.42
C GLU A 282 -2.65 0.66 -12.04
N HIS A 283 -3.93 0.40 -11.74
CA HIS A 283 -4.51 0.66 -10.41
C HIS A 283 -3.74 -0.10 -9.33
N GLU A 284 -3.40 -1.36 -9.56
CA GLU A 284 -2.65 -2.15 -8.58
C GLU A 284 -1.30 -1.50 -8.22
N VAL A 285 -0.53 -1.12 -9.24
CA VAL A 285 0.78 -0.48 -9.07
C VAL A 285 0.64 0.88 -8.37
N GLU A 286 -0.37 1.67 -8.73
CA GLU A 286 -0.66 2.95 -8.08
C GLU A 286 -0.99 2.76 -6.59
N ARG A 287 -1.80 1.76 -6.22
CA ARG A 287 -2.17 1.47 -4.83
C ARG A 287 -0.96 1.09 -3.97
N PHE A 288 -0.10 0.20 -4.45
CA PHE A 288 1.13 -0.14 -3.72
C PHE A 288 2.08 1.04 -3.62
N ALA A 289 2.26 1.81 -4.70
CA ALA A 289 3.14 2.99 -4.69
C ALA A 289 2.64 4.06 -3.71
N THR A 290 1.33 4.27 -3.65
CA THR A 290 0.67 5.16 -2.69
C THR A 290 0.91 4.67 -1.26
N PHE A 291 0.70 3.38 -1.00
CA PHE A 291 0.88 2.82 0.34
C PHE A 291 2.34 2.93 0.82
N VAL A 292 3.32 2.61 -0.03
CA VAL A 292 4.75 2.80 0.27
C VAL A 292 5.06 4.28 0.54
N THR A 293 4.50 5.19 -0.25
CA THR A 293 4.70 6.64 -0.07
C THR A 293 4.17 7.12 1.29
N ILE A 294 2.98 6.67 1.69
CA ILE A 294 2.39 7.03 2.98
C ILE A 294 3.19 6.40 4.13
N ALA A 295 3.64 5.15 3.99
CA ALA A 295 4.52 4.51 4.98
C ALA A 295 5.85 5.28 5.17
N ILE A 296 6.44 5.81 4.10
CA ILE A 296 7.61 6.70 4.17
C ILE A 296 7.25 8.03 4.86
N GLY A 297 6.01 8.51 4.69
CA GLY A 297 5.48 9.68 5.38
C GLY A 297 5.52 9.58 6.91
N GLU A 298 5.53 8.36 7.47
CA GLU A 298 5.63 8.15 8.92
C GLU A 298 6.97 8.66 9.49
N PHE A 299 8.07 8.60 8.73
CA PHE A 299 9.35 9.18 9.14
C PHE A 299 9.24 10.69 9.35
N LEU A 300 8.52 11.37 8.44
CA LEU A 300 8.27 12.80 8.55
C LEU A 300 7.36 13.08 9.75
N TYR A 301 6.28 12.31 9.91
CA TYR A 301 5.38 12.45 11.05
C TYR A 301 6.13 12.34 12.38
N LYS A 302 6.93 11.30 12.58
CA LYS A 302 7.75 11.13 13.79
C LYS A 302 8.77 12.25 14.01
N ALA A 303 9.31 12.84 12.94
CA ALA A 303 10.21 13.98 13.05
C ALA A 303 9.50 15.30 13.44
N VAL A 304 8.22 15.49 13.06
CA VAL A 304 7.55 16.81 13.19
C VAL A 304 6.36 16.85 14.15
N ALA A 305 5.74 15.71 14.45
CA ALA A 305 4.46 15.67 15.17
C ALA A 305 4.61 16.04 16.65
N SER A 306 5.76 15.75 17.25
CA SER A 306 6.09 16.16 18.61
C SER A 306 7.03 17.37 18.58
N SER A 307 6.89 18.29 19.54
CA SER A 307 7.88 19.35 19.80
C SER A 307 9.19 18.81 20.40
N GLY A 308 9.40 17.49 20.38
CA GLY A 308 10.48 16.80 21.08
C GLY A 308 11.89 17.04 20.50
N LEU A 309 12.00 17.61 19.30
CA LEU A 309 13.28 18.08 18.75
C LEU A 309 13.83 19.31 19.51
N GLY A 310 12.98 20.04 20.22
CA GLY A 310 13.32 21.29 20.90
C GLY A 310 13.49 22.48 19.94
N ALA A 311 13.72 23.66 20.51
CA ALA A 311 13.97 24.88 19.75
C ALA A 311 15.47 25.03 19.41
N GLY A 312 15.78 25.40 18.16
CA GLY A 312 17.14 25.71 17.71
C GLY A 312 17.92 24.53 17.15
N PHE A 313 19.23 24.72 16.97
CA PHE A 313 20.14 23.72 16.40
C PHE A 313 20.67 22.79 17.50
N SER A 314 19.92 21.73 17.81
CA SER A 314 20.28 20.70 18.77
C SER A 314 20.74 19.40 18.10
N ASP A 315 21.34 18.48 18.86
CA ASP A 315 21.64 17.12 18.36
C ASP A 315 20.36 16.34 18.01
N LYS A 316 19.25 16.60 18.71
CA LYS A 316 17.93 16.07 18.34
C LYS A 316 17.50 16.60 16.98
N PHE A 317 17.64 17.91 16.73
CA PHE A 317 17.36 18.51 15.43
C PHE A 317 18.19 17.89 14.31
N ALA A 318 19.50 17.68 14.52
CA ALA A 318 20.35 17.01 13.54
C ALA A 318 19.87 15.58 13.21
N ARG A 319 19.51 14.78 14.23
CA ARG A 319 18.91 13.45 14.05
C ARG A 319 17.59 13.50 13.28
N GLY A 320 16.73 14.46 13.56
CA GLY A 320 15.48 14.68 12.82
C GLY A 320 15.71 14.99 11.33
N ILE A 321 16.71 15.82 11.02
CA ILE A 321 17.11 16.09 9.63
C ILE A 321 17.63 14.81 8.96
N PHE A 322 18.47 14.02 9.62
CA PHE A 322 18.92 12.74 9.09
C PHE A 322 17.74 11.79 8.81
N LEU A 323 16.76 11.70 9.72
CA LEU A 323 15.55 10.89 9.54
C LEU A 323 14.76 11.29 8.29
N ILE A 324 14.56 12.60 8.07
CA ILE A 324 13.88 13.13 6.89
C ILE A 324 14.66 12.84 5.61
N ILE A 325 15.98 13.00 5.62
CA ILE A 325 16.82 12.71 4.44
C ILE A 325 16.79 11.21 4.11
N ILE A 326 16.80 10.33 5.12
CA ILE A 326 16.66 8.88 4.94
C ILE A 326 15.32 8.57 4.26
N ALA A 327 14.22 9.13 4.77
CA ALA A 327 12.88 8.96 4.20
C ALA A 327 12.82 9.42 2.73
N TYR A 328 13.32 10.62 2.45
CA TYR A 328 13.37 11.17 1.10
C TYR A 328 14.22 10.30 0.16
N THR A 329 15.35 9.79 0.64
CA THR A 329 16.22 8.92 -0.15
C THR A 329 15.54 7.59 -0.49
N LEU A 330 14.84 6.98 0.47
CA LEU A 330 14.06 5.75 0.24
C LEU A 330 12.91 5.98 -0.75
N PHE A 331 12.24 7.14 -0.67
CA PHE A 331 11.20 7.53 -1.63
C PHE A 331 11.74 7.56 -3.06
N TRP A 332 12.91 8.17 -3.27
CA TRP A 332 13.56 8.21 -4.58
C TRP A 332 14.01 6.83 -5.08
N ILE A 333 14.59 6.00 -4.21
CA ILE A 333 15.01 4.64 -4.58
C ILE A 333 13.80 3.80 -4.99
N HIS A 334 12.68 3.91 -4.27
CA HIS A 334 11.43 3.26 -4.62
C HIS A 334 10.86 3.78 -5.95
N GLY A 335 10.77 5.11 -6.12
CA GLY A 335 10.22 5.74 -7.33
C GLY A 335 11.01 5.44 -8.60
N ASN A 336 12.34 5.31 -8.50
CA ASN A 336 13.20 4.93 -9.61
C ASN A 336 13.17 3.41 -9.93
N GLY A 337 12.54 2.62 -9.05
CA GLY A 337 12.14 1.23 -9.27
C GLY A 337 13.22 0.35 -9.91
N SER A 338 12.91 -0.15 -11.12
CA SER A 338 13.71 -1.06 -11.94
C SER A 338 14.84 -0.40 -12.73
N THR A 339 14.96 0.95 -12.71
CA THR A 339 15.91 1.75 -13.50
C THR A 339 15.84 1.50 -15.02
N CYS A 340 14.66 1.11 -15.53
CA CYS A 340 14.43 0.78 -16.94
C CYS A 340 13.46 1.78 -17.58
N LYS A 341 13.60 2.03 -18.89
CA LYS A 341 12.65 2.90 -19.62
C LYS A 341 11.45 2.13 -20.15
N SER A 342 11.66 0.92 -20.65
CA SER A 342 10.60 -0.01 -21.04
C SER A 342 10.78 -1.35 -20.37
N ALA A 343 9.70 -1.91 -19.85
CA ALA A 343 9.72 -3.18 -19.15
C ALA A 343 8.44 -3.98 -19.39
N THR A 344 8.54 -5.30 -19.30
CA THR A 344 7.38 -6.18 -19.07
C THR A 344 7.20 -6.34 -17.58
N HIS A 345 6.07 -5.87 -17.08
CA HIS A 345 5.78 -5.88 -15.65
C HIS A 345 5.67 -7.30 -15.09
N ALA A 346 6.01 -7.47 -13.81
CA ALA A 346 5.95 -8.75 -13.09
C ALA A 346 4.65 -9.54 -13.32
N PHE A 347 3.48 -8.87 -13.22
CA PHE A 347 2.15 -9.48 -13.45
C PHE A 347 1.95 -10.08 -14.85
N ARG A 348 2.68 -9.60 -15.86
CA ARG A 348 2.57 -10.08 -17.25
C ARG A 348 3.52 -11.24 -17.58
N ARG A 349 4.55 -11.45 -16.76
CA ARG A 349 5.58 -12.47 -17.03
C ARG A 349 5.11 -13.88 -16.64
N ASN A 350 4.74 -14.03 -15.38
CA ASN A 350 4.35 -15.31 -14.79
C ASN A 350 3.52 -15.04 -13.53
N ALA A 351 2.50 -15.85 -13.27
CA ALA A 351 1.67 -15.73 -12.08
C ALA A 351 2.49 -15.79 -10.78
N ASN A 352 3.52 -16.64 -10.71
CA ASN A 352 4.39 -16.72 -9.53
C ASN A 352 5.25 -15.46 -9.35
N ILE A 353 5.69 -14.84 -10.44
CA ILE A 353 6.47 -13.59 -10.39
C ILE A 353 5.54 -12.43 -9.98
N GLY A 354 4.31 -12.40 -10.49
CA GLY A 354 3.29 -11.44 -10.05
C GLY A 354 2.92 -11.60 -8.58
N ALA A 355 2.74 -12.84 -8.09
CA ALA A 355 2.51 -13.10 -6.67
C ALA A 355 3.71 -12.64 -5.82
N LEU A 356 4.94 -12.95 -6.23
CA LEU A 356 6.14 -12.48 -5.54
C LEU A 356 6.22 -10.95 -5.50
N TRP A 357 5.82 -10.27 -6.58
CA TRP A 357 5.74 -8.81 -6.63
C TRP A 357 4.74 -8.23 -5.62
N VAL A 358 3.59 -8.87 -5.42
CA VAL A 358 2.64 -8.48 -4.37
C VAL A 358 3.24 -8.73 -2.98
N TYR A 359 3.73 -9.94 -2.73
CA TYR A 359 4.15 -10.36 -1.39
C TYR A 359 5.45 -9.72 -0.90
N ILE A 360 6.31 -9.24 -1.80
CA ILE A 360 7.53 -8.53 -1.38
C ILE A 360 7.22 -7.11 -0.85
N HIS A 361 6.05 -6.54 -1.17
CA HIS A 361 5.61 -5.28 -0.56
C HIS A 361 5.25 -5.44 0.92
N LEU A 362 4.86 -6.65 1.36
CA LEU A 362 4.53 -6.93 2.75
C LEU A 362 5.73 -6.66 3.68
N PRO A 363 6.92 -7.29 3.51
CA PRO A 363 8.08 -6.97 4.33
C PRO A 363 8.61 -5.56 4.05
N LEU A 364 8.47 -5.02 2.83
CA LEU A 364 8.85 -3.63 2.54
C LEU A 364 8.11 -2.65 3.45
N ILE A 365 6.78 -2.68 3.44
CA ILE A 365 5.96 -1.71 4.18
C ILE A 365 6.08 -1.92 5.68
N ALA A 366 6.09 -3.17 6.16
CA ALA A 366 6.33 -3.47 7.57
C ALA A 366 7.67 -2.88 8.05
N SER A 367 8.73 -3.11 7.28
CA SER A 367 10.06 -2.58 7.64
C SER A 367 10.14 -1.06 7.55
N LEU A 368 9.49 -0.42 6.58
CA LEU A 368 9.49 1.05 6.49
C LEU A 368 8.82 1.68 7.70
N VAL A 369 7.66 1.19 8.13
CA VAL A 369 6.96 1.75 9.31
C VAL A 369 7.73 1.46 10.60
N LEU A 370 8.28 0.26 10.76
CA LEU A 370 9.12 -0.05 11.93
C LEU A 370 10.40 0.78 11.98
N ALA A 371 11.03 1.06 10.83
CA ALA A 371 12.18 1.95 10.75
C ALA A 371 11.79 3.41 11.06
N ALA A 372 10.63 3.88 10.60
CA ALA A 372 10.14 5.22 10.89
C ALA A 372 9.94 5.42 12.40
N ASP A 373 9.30 4.44 13.03
CA ASP A 373 8.95 4.47 14.44
C ASP A 373 10.19 4.38 15.34
N ALA A 374 11.03 3.35 15.15
CA ALA A 374 12.28 3.21 15.91
C ALA A 374 13.27 4.37 15.67
N GLY A 375 13.36 4.88 14.43
CA GLY A 375 14.19 6.03 14.09
C GLY A 375 13.68 7.34 14.70
N GLY A 376 12.35 7.47 14.83
CA GLY A 376 11.68 8.56 15.53
C GLY A 376 12.04 8.58 17.01
N ASP A 377 11.91 7.44 17.68
CA ASP A 377 12.23 7.32 19.10
C ASP A 377 13.71 7.62 19.36
N ILE A 378 14.63 7.06 18.55
CA ILE A 378 16.08 7.37 18.60
C ILE A 378 16.34 8.87 18.42
N THR A 379 15.55 9.58 17.62
CA THR A 379 15.70 11.02 17.40
C THR A 379 15.34 11.82 18.65
N LEU A 380 14.31 11.37 19.36
CA LEU A 380 13.76 12.04 20.53
C LEU A 380 14.54 11.73 21.82
N SER A 381 15.23 10.59 21.90
CA SER A 381 15.97 10.17 23.10
C SER A 381 17.09 11.14 23.49
N ASP A 382 17.18 11.45 24.78
CA ASP A 382 18.32 12.16 25.37
C ASP A 382 19.53 11.24 25.55
N ASN A 383 19.29 9.95 25.80
CA ASN A 383 20.34 8.94 25.79
C ASN A 383 20.82 8.70 24.37
N THR A 384 22.08 9.02 24.10
CA THR A 384 22.69 8.85 22.78
C THR A 384 23.58 7.61 22.69
N ARG A 385 23.77 6.88 23.79
CA ARG A 385 24.60 5.67 23.84
C ARG A 385 23.79 4.46 23.41
N LEU A 386 24.20 3.82 22.31
CA LEU A 386 23.62 2.59 21.79
C LEU A 386 24.51 1.38 22.17
N ALA A 387 24.89 1.28 23.44
CA ALA A 387 25.77 0.20 23.92
C ALA A 387 24.95 -0.98 24.46
N ARG A 388 25.49 -2.19 24.37
CA ARG A 388 24.84 -3.37 24.97
C ARG A 388 24.69 -3.17 26.48
N PRO A 389 23.57 -3.56 27.09
CA PRO A 389 23.46 -3.59 28.55
C PRO A 389 24.56 -4.51 29.10
N THR A 390 25.55 -3.95 29.79
CA THR A 390 26.53 -4.75 30.51
C THR A 390 25.84 -5.39 31.70
N SER A 391 25.91 -6.71 31.82
CA SER A 391 25.40 -7.51 32.95
C SER A 391 26.02 -7.20 34.33
N HIS A 392 26.69 -6.05 34.46
CA HIS A 392 27.35 -5.57 35.68
C HIS A 392 26.68 -4.33 36.29
N SER A 393 25.60 -3.80 35.71
CA SER A 393 24.87 -2.65 36.28
C SER A 393 23.83 -3.03 37.35
N GLU A 394 23.77 -4.29 37.81
CA GLU A 394 22.98 -4.66 38.99
C GLU A 394 23.70 -4.41 40.34
N ASN A 395 24.97 -3.97 40.35
CA ASN A 395 25.77 -3.86 41.59
C ASN A 395 26.41 -2.49 41.85
N ILE A 396 25.78 -1.39 41.45
CA ILE A 396 26.17 -0.04 41.92
C ILE A 396 25.03 0.59 42.73
N GLU A 397 24.60 -0.11 43.78
CA GLU A 397 23.96 0.52 44.94
C GLU A 397 24.92 0.44 46.15
N SER A 398 25.98 1.24 46.16
CA SER A 398 26.58 1.73 47.43
C SER A 398 27.60 2.82 47.16
N GLY A 399 27.23 4.09 47.37
CA GLY A 399 28.20 5.17 47.56
C GLY A 399 27.80 6.50 46.93
N GLY A 400 26.95 7.27 47.63
CA GLY A 400 26.64 8.65 47.23
C GLY A 400 25.41 9.21 47.93
N PHE A 401 25.52 9.43 49.23
CA PHE A 401 24.53 10.18 50.01
C PHE A 401 24.52 11.65 49.54
N GLU A 402 23.32 12.23 49.38
CA GLU A 402 22.97 13.66 49.21
C GLU A 402 22.29 14.08 47.89
N HIS A 403 21.02 13.67 47.69
CA HIS A 403 19.93 14.59 47.25
C HIS A 403 18.54 13.93 47.36
N ALA A 404 18.15 13.55 48.58
CA ALA A 404 16.79 13.12 48.87
C ALA A 404 15.88 14.34 49.11
N ARG A 405 15.26 14.88 48.03
CA ARG A 405 13.95 15.56 48.12
C ARG A 405 13.31 15.79 46.74
N ARG A 406 12.64 14.76 46.23
CA ARG A 406 11.38 14.81 45.44
C ARG A 406 11.03 13.38 45.05
N ALA A 407 10.34 12.71 45.97
CA ALA A 407 9.55 11.54 45.64
C ALA A 407 8.10 12.00 45.65
N ASP A 408 7.51 12.13 44.47
CA ASP A 408 6.07 12.02 44.27
C ASP A 408 5.88 11.36 42.90
N SER A 409 5.43 10.10 42.95
CA SER A 409 4.86 9.29 41.88
C SER A 409 5.43 9.50 40.47
N ASP A 410 6.53 8.82 40.14
CA ASP A 410 6.82 8.49 38.76
C ASP A 410 6.90 6.97 38.67
N SER A 411 6.02 6.39 37.86
CA SER A 411 6.20 5.04 37.36
C SER A 411 7.63 4.92 36.86
N THR A 412 8.40 3.97 37.39
CA THR A 412 9.66 3.56 36.77
C THR A 412 9.33 3.06 35.36
N GLU A 413 9.23 3.98 34.40
CA GLU A 413 9.26 3.67 32.98
C GLU A 413 10.61 2.99 32.74
N GLU A 414 10.59 1.68 32.46
CA GLU A 414 11.78 0.96 32.05
C GLU A 414 12.39 1.71 30.87
N GLU A 415 13.59 2.28 31.02
CA GLU A 415 14.24 2.99 29.91
C GLU A 415 14.33 2.04 28.70
N PRO A 416 13.86 2.45 27.52
CA PRO A 416 13.81 1.58 26.36
C PRO A 416 15.21 1.08 26.02
N ASN A 417 15.32 -0.20 25.65
CA ASN A 417 16.60 -0.82 25.29
C ASN A 417 17.13 -0.20 23.98
N MET A 418 17.89 0.88 24.11
CA MET A 418 18.42 1.67 23.00
C MET A 418 19.24 0.83 22.02
N TYR A 419 19.94 -0.20 22.50
CA TYR A 419 20.66 -1.13 21.63
C TYR A 419 19.71 -1.93 20.74
N ALA A 420 18.65 -2.52 21.32
CA ALA A 420 17.63 -3.25 20.56
C ALA A 420 16.86 -2.33 19.59
N LEU A 421 16.56 -1.10 20.02
CA LEU A 421 15.92 -0.08 19.19
C LEU A 421 16.78 0.28 17.97
N SER A 422 18.11 0.34 18.14
CA SER A 422 19.02 0.54 17.00
C SER A 422 18.92 -0.59 15.97
N PHE A 423 18.72 -1.85 16.39
CA PHE A 423 18.52 -2.99 15.49
C PHE A 423 17.16 -2.93 14.79
N PHE A 424 16.13 -2.42 15.46
CA PHE A 424 14.83 -2.21 14.84
C PHE A 424 14.95 -1.17 13.73
N PHE A 425 15.67 -0.07 13.96
CA PHE A 425 15.93 0.93 12.95
C PHE A 425 16.77 0.39 11.78
N THR A 426 18.00 -0.08 12.04
CA THR A 426 18.95 -0.48 11.00
C THR A 426 18.56 -1.78 10.30
N GLY A 427 18.03 -2.74 11.04
CA GLY A 427 17.55 -4.01 10.51
C GLY A 427 16.37 -3.81 9.58
N SER A 428 15.45 -2.92 9.94
CA SER A 428 14.31 -2.60 9.08
C SER A 428 14.72 -1.86 7.81
N LEU A 429 15.69 -0.92 7.87
CA LEU A 429 16.26 -0.31 6.66
C LEU A 429 16.92 -1.34 5.74
N CYS A 430 17.60 -2.35 6.31
CA CYS A 430 18.17 -3.46 5.54
C CYS A 430 17.07 -4.28 4.82
N VAL A 431 16.01 -4.65 5.54
CA VAL A 431 14.86 -5.37 4.96
C VAL A 431 14.17 -4.55 3.87
N ALA A 432 14.02 -3.24 4.05
CA ALA A 432 13.47 -2.34 3.05
C ALA A 432 14.33 -2.34 1.78
N LEU A 433 15.66 -2.18 1.90
CA LEU A 433 16.58 -2.21 0.76
C LEU A 433 16.58 -3.57 0.04
N PHE A 434 16.48 -4.68 0.78
CA PHE A 434 16.39 -6.01 0.19
C PHE A 434 15.09 -6.18 -0.61
N SER A 435 13.98 -5.73 -0.04
CA SER A 435 12.67 -5.77 -0.70
C SER A 435 12.64 -4.89 -1.96
N LEU A 436 13.21 -3.69 -1.88
CA LEU A 436 13.38 -2.79 -3.04
C LEU A 436 14.32 -3.38 -4.10
N THR A 437 15.34 -4.15 -3.71
CA THR A 437 16.21 -4.86 -4.66
C THR A 437 15.40 -5.89 -5.45
N VAL A 438 14.64 -6.72 -4.73
CA VAL A 438 13.81 -7.76 -5.36
C VAL A 438 12.80 -7.10 -6.31
N LEU A 439 12.04 -6.09 -5.86
CA LEU A 439 11.12 -5.34 -6.71
C LEU A 439 11.78 -4.81 -7.98
N GLY A 440 12.93 -4.15 -7.83
CA GLY A 440 13.70 -3.60 -8.94
C GLY A 440 14.23 -4.64 -9.93
N LEU A 441 14.19 -5.94 -9.61
CA LEU A 441 14.60 -7.06 -10.46
C LEU A 441 13.43 -7.89 -11.02
N LEU A 442 12.21 -7.75 -10.49
CA LEU A 442 11.05 -8.57 -10.88
C LEU A 442 10.52 -8.23 -12.28
N ASP A 443 10.59 -6.97 -12.71
CA ASP A 443 10.23 -6.61 -14.07
C ASP A 443 11.25 -7.18 -15.07
N LYS A 444 10.88 -7.37 -16.33
CA LYS A 444 11.83 -7.73 -17.40
C LYS A 444 12.12 -6.50 -18.26
N SER A 445 13.34 -5.99 -18.17
CA SER A 445 13.77 -4.87 -19.03
C SER A 445 13.66 -5.23 -20.51
N ARG A 446 13.13 -4.29 -21.29
CA ARG A 446 13.11 -4.31 -22.76
C ARG A 446 14.06 -3.26 -23.36
N ASP A 447 14.90 -2.65 -22.52
CA ASP A 447 15.81 -1.60 -22.97
C ASP A 447 16.92 -2.19 -23.88
N PRO A 448 17.40 -1.43 -24.88
CA PRO A 448 18.56 -1.81 -25.67
C PRO A 448 19.79 -2.06 -24.79
N LYS A 449 20.58 -3.11 -25.13
CA LYS A 449 21.71 -3.58 -24.32
C LYS A 449 22.76 -2.50 -24.02
N ASP A 450 22.92 -1.52 -24.90
CA ASP A 450 23.95 -0.47 -24.79
C ASP A 450 23.44 0.88 -24.27
N MET A 451 22.17 0.98 -23.85
CA MET A 451 21.55 2.24 -23.42
C MET A 451 22.21 2.86 -22.18
N PHE A 452 22.64 2.04 -21.22
CA PHE A 452 23.18 2.48 -19.91
C PHE A 452 24.63 2.04 -19.71
N LEU A 453 25.35 2.70 -18.79
CA LEU A 453 26.76 2.40 -18.51
C LEU A 453 26.98 0.98 -17.98
N ILE A 454 26.12 0.57 -17.05
CA ILE A 454 26.22 -0.68 -16.32
C ILE A 454 24.93 -1.48 -16.52
N PRO A 455 24.98 -2.83 -16.62
CA PRO A 455 23.78 -3.66 -16.68
C PRO A 455 22.86 -3.42 -15.48
N ARG A 456 21.54 -3.50 -15.71
CA ARG A 456 20.49 -3.29 -14.68
C ARG A 456 20.76 -4.03 -13.38
N PHE A 457 21.19 -5.28 -13.46
CA PHE A 457 21.47 -6.10 -12.28
C PHE A 457 22.41 -5.39 -11.31
N TRP A 458 23.55 -4.90 -11.81
CA TRP A 458 24.57 -4.24 -10.98
C TRP A 458 24.16 -2.84 -10.50
N ARG A 459 23.24 -2.16 -11.21
CA ARG A 459 22.68 -0.88 -10.75
C ARG A 459 21.86 -1.07 -9.48
N VAL A 460 20.98 -2.07 -9.47
CA VAL A 460 20.07 -2.35 -8.36
C VAL A 460 20.75 -3.16 -7.25
N PHE A 461 21.72 -4.03 -7.59
CA PHE A 461 22.37 -4.93 -6.64
C PHE A 461 23.06 -4.21 -5.47
N MET A 462 23.54 -2.98 -5.66
CA MET A 462 24.24 -2.22 -4.62
C MET A 462 23.38 -1.90 -3.38
N ARG A 463 22.05 -2.01 -3.50
CA ARG A 463 21.13 -1.93 -2.35
C ARG A 463 21.42 -3.00 -1.29
N LEU A 464 21.79 -4.23 -1.68
CA LEU A 464 22.06 -5.34 -0.77
C LEU A 464 23.28 -5.12 0.14
N PRO A 465 24.51 -4.87 -0.38
CA PRO A 465 25.66 -4.63 0.47
C PRO A 465 25.46 -3.39 1.34
N THR A 466 24.81 -2.33 0.84
CA THR A 466 24.48 -1.15 1.66
C THR A 466 23.58 -1.51 2.84
N GLY A 467 22.53 -2.31 2.62
CA GLY A 467 21.67 -2.78 3.72
C GLY A 467 22.41 -3.63 4.76
N ILE A 468 23.30 -4.52 4.31
CA ILE A 468 24.14 -5.33 5.20
C ILE A 468 25.06 -4.44 6.04
N ILE A 469 25.70 -3.44 5.42
CA ILE A 469 26.54 -2.49 6.13
C ILE A 469 25.72 -1.74 7.18
N ILE A 470 24.52 -1.25 6.83
CA ILE A 470 23.64 -0.51 7.74
C ILE A 470 23.29 -1.33 8.99
N VAL A 471 22.87 -2.60 8.84
CA VAL A 471 22.55 -3.43 10.02
C VAL A 471 23.79 -3.77 10.86
N CYS A 472 24.96 -3.92 10.23
CA CYS A 472 26.21 -4.13 10.95
C CYS A 472 26.64 -2.91 11.79
N LEU A 473 26.20 -1.69 11.45
CA LEU A 473 26.52 -0.49 12.24
C LEU A 473 25.92 -0.54 13.66
N SER A 474 24.80 -1.24 13.87
CA SER A 474 24.23 -1.44 15.21
C SER A 474 25.13 -2.28 16.14
N ILE A 475 26.05 -3.06 15.58
CA ILE A 475 27.03 -3.83 16.37
C ILE A 475 28.18 -2.93 16.84
N ALA A 476 28.42 -1.79 16.19
CA ALA A 476 29.54 -0.90 16.48
C ALA A 476 29.31 0.05 17.68
N GLU A 477 28.18 -0.09 18.39
CA GLU A 477 27.83 0.66 19.61
C GLU A 477 28.04 2.18 19.47
N LEU A 478 27.70 2.71 18.29
CA LEU A 478 27.91 4.11 17.95
C LEU A 478 26.94 5.04 18.71
N ASN A 479 27.31 6.31 18.81
CA ASN A 479 26.37 7.34 19.22
C ASN A 479 25.21 7.45 18.22
N SER A 480 23.97 7.66 18.69
CA SER A 480 22.77 7.77 17.85
C SER A 480 22.91 8.80 16.72
N THR A 481 23.47 9.97 17.00
CA THR A 481 23.70 11.02 15.98
C THR A 481 24.68 10.58 14.91
N VAL A 482 25.77 9.91 15.32
CA VAL A 482 26.80 9.40 14.40
C VAL A 482 26.24 8.26 13.56
N LEU A 483 25.50 7.34 14.17
CA LEU A 483 24.84 6.22 13.50
C LEU A 483 23.93 6.73 12.39
N MET A 484 23.00 7.64 12.71
CA MET A 484 22.07 8.21 11.73
C MET A 484 22.80 8.96 10.62
N GLY A 485 23.83 9.75 10.96
CA GLY A 485 24.64 10.46 9.96
C GLY A 485 25.35 9.53 8.97
N ILE A 486 25.93 8.42 9.45
CA ILE A 486 26.58 7.41 8.58
C ILE A 486 25.54 6.73 7.68
N ILE A 487 24.38 6.34 8.23
CA ILE A 487 23.29 5.73 7.45
C ILE A 487 22.80 6.68 6.35
N THR A 488 22.58 7.95 6.69
CA THR A 488 22.21 8.98 5.72
C THR A 488 23.25 9.11 4.61
N ALA A 489 24.54 9.17 4.96
CA ALA A 489 25.61 9.26 3.96
C ALA A 489 25.66 8.03 3.03
N LEU A 490 25.50 6.82 3.56
CA LEU A 490 25.47 5.58 2.79
C LEU A 490 24.28 5.54 1.83
N LEU A 491 23.09 5.94 2.28
CA LEU A 491 21.90 5.98 1.44
C LEU A 491 21.99 7.05 0.35
N ILE A 492 22.52 8.24 0.65
CA ILE A 492 22.77 9.28 -0.36
C ILE A 492 23.77 8.77 -1.40
N LEU A 493 24.88 8.14 -0.97
CA LEU A 493 25.87 7.58 -1.88
C LEU A 493 25.25 6.55 -2.82
N LEU A 494 24.40 5.67 -2.28
CA LEU A 494 23.63 4.70 -3.06
C LEU A 494 22.71 5.38 -4.08
N LEU A 495 21.96 6.41 -3.67
CA LEU A 495 21.06 7.16 -4.55
C LEU A 495 21.83 7.87 -5.68
N VAL A 496 22.96 8.50 -5.37
CA VAL A 496 23.82 9.15 -6.36
C VAL A 496 24.38 8.12 -7.36
N PHE A 497 24.84 6.98 -6.86
CA PHE A 497 25.31 5.87 -7.70
C PHE A 497 24.21 5.37 -8.65
N GLU A 498 23.00 5.12 -8.14
CA GLU A 498 21.87 4.67 -8.96
C GLU A 498 21.44 5.72 -9.98
N SER A 499 21.39 7.00 -9.58
CA SER A 499 21.02 8.10 -10.47
C SER A 499 22.02 8.26 -11.62
N PHE A 500 23.32 8.18 -11.31
CA PHE A 500 24.38 8.25 -12.33
C PHE A 500 24.32 7.06 -13.28
N THR A 501 24.22 5.83 -12.75
CA THR A 501 24.23 4.60 -13.57
C THR A 501 22.94 4.39 -14.36
N SER A 502 21.84 4.99 -13.93
CA SER A 502 20.53 4.98 -14.60
C SER A 502 20.38 6.10 -15.64
N THR A 503 21.39 6.97 -15.80
CA THR A 503 21.38 7.98 -16.85
C THR A 503 21.80 7.35 -18.18
N PRO A 504 21.02 7.50 -19.26
CA PRO A 504 21.38 7.01 -20.59
C PRO A 504 22.70 7.61 -21.10
N LYS A 505 23.53 6.80 -21.78
CA LYS A 505 24.86 7.24 -22.27
C LYS A 505 24.81 8.48 -23.17
N ASN A 506 23.76 8.60 -23.98
CA ASN A 506 23.57 9.75 -24.87
C ASN A 506 23.37 11.06 -24.10
N CYS A 507 22.78 11.04 -22.91
CA CYS A 507 22.60 12.23 -22.08
C CYS A 507 23.89 12.66 -21.37
N LEU A 508 24.84 11.74 -21.15
CA LEU A 508 26.12 12.03 -20.50
C LEU A 508 27.17 12.59 -21.46
N ASN A 509 27.05 12.26 -22.75
CA ASN A 509 28.05 12.60 -23.77
C ASN A 509 27.67 13.80 -24.65
N SER A 510 26.49 14.42 -24.45
CA SER A 510 26.13 15.63 -25.19
C SER A 510 26.96 16.82 -24.69
N PRO A 511 27.82 17.45 -25.52
CA PRO A 511 28.36 18.76 -25.18
C PRO A 511 27.18 19.74 -25.09
N LYS A 512 27.15 20.53 -24.03
CA LYS A 512 26.17 21.61 -23.84
C LYS A 512 26.26 22.64 -24.96
#